data_AF-A0A4S8Z302-F1
#
_entry.id   AF-A0A4S8Z302-F1
#
_cell.length_a   1.000
_cell.length_b   1.000
_cell.length_c   1.000
_cell.angle_alpha   90.00
_cell.angle_beta   90.00
_cell.angle_gamma   90.00
#
_symmetry.space_group_name_H-M   'P 1'
#
loop_
_entity.id
_entity.type
_entity.pdbx_description
1 polymer ?
#
loop_
_entity_poly.entity_id
_entity_poly.type
_entity_poly.pdbx_seq_one_letter_code
_entity_poly.pdbx_strand_id
1 'polypeptide(L)'
;MHFSRILLPIVSLVSLAASSPLQHGRREDTATSSVQVSATSTTSSSTACPTTPEEGTYCGFINPEDPCAPQPGGQGPTMVTDTVDTFINYKPFQSISLNNTYAPGYTTIFKNLTSAAKNPNNYIGLYYLDTYDISACAAKCNEVSTCNSFNIYIERDPSVNPTKNDSIAPTVWGYWCPNPSSLTNYKCALWGDGIYNSSAINHGQHRGDFEVVIAGSNAFVKNGFFNSTIYSSGSGVVPTMGMPSPSAVVAYTGAASGVSTGLSVWGGCAVVLAMLMAL
;
A
#
# COMPACT_ATOMS: atom_id res chain seq x y z
N MET A 1 -29.33 53.27 19.64
CA MET A 1 -30.57 53.46 20.42
C MET A 1 -30.84 52.17 21.16
N HIS A 2 -30.84 52.20 22.50
CA HIS A 2 -31.30 51.12 23.39
C HIS A 2 -32.77 50.74 23.08
N PHE A 3 -33.35 49.58 23.37
CA PHE A 3 -33.39 48.70 24.57
C PHE A 3 -33.78 47.27 24.11
N SER A 4 -33.18 46.18 24.63
CA SER A 4 -33.64 45.37 25.80
C SER A 4 -35.02 44.71 25.57
N ARG A 5 -35.08 43.38 25.36
CA ARG A 5 -35.18 42.28 26.35
C ARG A 5 -36.64 41.84 26.58
N ILE A 6 -36.88 40.52 26.59
CA ILE A 6 -37.65 39.70 27.57
C ILE A 6 -38.58 38.61 26.95
N LEU A 7 -38.16 37.37 27.29
CA LEU A 7 -38.88 36.14 27.68
C LEU A 7 -40.13 35.60 26.93
N LEU A 8 -39.99 34.30 26.57
CA LEU A 8 -41.00 33.23 26.50
C LEU A 8 -41.86 33.10 27.79
N PRO A 9 -43.10 32.57 27.74
CA PRO A 9 -43.35 31.11 27.85
C PRO A 9 -44.49 30.57 26.95
N ILE A 10 -44.37 29.35 26.40
CA ILE A 10 -44.95 28.06 26.88
C ILE A 10 -46.46 28.15 27.21
N VAL A 11 -47.30 27.37 26.52
CA VAL A 11 -48.09 26.23 27.06
C VAL A 11 -49.13 25.76 26.02
N SER A 12 -49.09 24.45 25.82
CA SER A 12 -49.94 23.55 25.03
C SER A 12 -51.36 23.41 25.61
N LEU A 13 -52.37 23.18 24.76
CA LEU A 13 -53.59 22.37 25.00
C LEU A 13 -54.37 22.28 23.66
N VAL A 14 -54.37 21.15 22.95
CA VAL A 14 -55.21 19.93 23.10
C VAL A 14 -56.48 19.97 22.22
N SER A 15 -56.57 18.94 21.35
CA SER A 15 -57.77 18.30 20.77
C SER A 15 -58.64 19.13 19.79
N LEU A 16 -59.28 18.58 18.74
CA LEU A 16 -59.93 17.28 18.56
C LEU A 16 -59.91 16.82 17.08
N ALA A 17 -59.81 15.49 16.92
CA ALA A 17 -60.60 14.60 16.04
C ALA A 17 -61.17 15.19 14.72
N ALA A 18 -60.68 14.76 13.55
CA ALA A 18 -61.00 13.50 12.85
C ALA A 18 -62.43 13.44 12.26
N SER A 19 -62.51 13.55 10.93
CA SER A 19 -63.51 12.87 10.11
C SER A 19 -63.12 12.94 8.64
N SER A 20 -62.62 11.82 8.12
CA SER A 20 -62.48 11.55 6.68
C SER A 20 -63.84 11.24 6.06
N PRO A 21 -64.01 11.51 4.75
CA PRO A 21 -64.75 10.60 3.90
C PRO A 21 -63.85 10.04 2.80
N LEU A 22 -63.88 8.71 2.69
CA LEU A 22 -63.45 7.96 1.51
C LEU A 22 -64.31 8.36 0.30
N GLN A 23 -63.68 8.69 -0.83
CA GLN A 23 -64.29 8.46 -2.12
C GLN A 23 -63.26 8.01 -3.17
N HIS A 24 -63.65 6.94 -3.85
CA HIS A 24 -62.95 6.16 -4.85
C HIS A 24 -62.81 6.93 -6.17
N GLY A 25 -61.63 6.93 -6.79
CA GLY A 25 -61.41 7.53 -8.12
C GLY A 25 -60.07 7.17 -8.77
N ARG A 26 -60.05 6.00 -9.43
CA ARG A 26 -59.26 5.55 -10.61
C ARG A 26 -57.94 6.29 -11.00
N ARG A 27 -56.83 5.54 -10.86
CA ARG A 27 -55.55 5.45 -11.65
C ARG A 27 -55.01 6.68 -12.41
N GLU A 28 -53.79 7.09 -12.03
CA GLU A 28 -52.68 7.39 -12.95
C GLU A 28 -51.36 6.95 -12.27
N ASP A 29 -50.68 5.97 -12.87
CA ASP A 29 -49.33 5.54 -12.49
C ASP A 29 -48.33 6.59 -13.00
N THR A 30 -48.00 7.57 -12.16
CA THR A 30 -46.89 8.49 -12.45
C THR A 30 -45.58 7.82 -12.05
N ALA A 31 -44.90 7.26 -13.04
CA ALA A 31 -43.54 6.78 -12.94
C ALA A 31 -42.63 7.89 -12.35
N THR A 32 -42.05 7.62 -11.19
CA THR A 32 -40.97 8.45 -10.64
C THR A 32 -39.78 8.34 -11.58
N SER A 33 -39.60 9.37 -12.40
CA SER A 33 -38.46 9.58 -13.27
C SER A 33 -37.16 9.46 -12.47
N SER A 34 -36.38 8.42 -12.75
CA SER A 34 -34.98 8.37 -12.34
C SER A 34 -34.29 9.63 -12.86
N VAL A 35 -33.67 10.40 -11.96
CA VAL A 35 -32.77 11.49 -12.34
C VAL A 35 -31.57 10.83 -13.04
N GLN A 36 -31.59 10.79 -14.37
CA GLN A 36 -30.40 10.47 -15.14
C GLN A 36 -29.41 11.63 -14.94
N VAL A 37 -28.38 11.37 -14.16
CA VAL A 37 -27.18 12.20 -14.16
C VAL A 37 -26.57 12.07 -15.56
N SER A 38 -26.54 13.17 -16.31
CA SER A 38 -25.90 13.21 -17.63
C SER A 38 -24.45 12.74 -17.51
N ALA A 39 -24.11 11.70 -18.27
CA ALA A 39 -22.75 11.19 -18.35
C ALA A 39 -21.85 12.26 -19.00
N THR A 40 -20.90 12.78 -18.23
CA THR A 40 -19.85 13.66 -18.75
C THR A 40 -18.76 12.79 -19.37
N SER A 41 -18.53 12.95 -20.67
CA SER A 41 -17.48 12.27 -21.42
C SER A 41 -16.09 12.77 -20.99
N THR A 42 -15.19 11.85 -20.60
CA THR A 42 -13.75 12.11 -20.50
C THR A 42 -12.99 11.41 -21.63
N THR A 43 -11.77 11.86 -21.89
CA THR A 43 -10.98 11.72 -23.13
C THR A 43 -10.61 10.31 -23.59
N SER A 44 -11.04 9.22 -22.94
CA SER A 44 -10.47 7.88 -23.20
C SER A 44 -11.43 6.69 -23.04
N SER A 45 -12.75 6.84 -23.21
CA SER A 45 -13.66 5.69 -23.20
C SER A 45 -14.90 5.88 -24.07
N SER A 46 -15.19 4.92 -24.94
CA SER A 46 -16.45 4.81 -25.69
C SER A 46 -17.58 4.16 -24.89
N THR A 47 -17.31 3.73 -23.65
CA THR A 47 -18.30 3.15 -22.72
C THR A 47 -18.59 4.13 -21.59
N ALA A 48 -19.86 4.29 -21.23
CA ALA A 48 -20.27 5.10 -20.08
C ALA A 48 -19.58 4.59 -18.81
N CYS A 49 -18.90 5.47 -18.07
CA CYS A 49 -18.27 5.07 -16.82
C CYS A 49 -19.36 4.68 -15.79
N PRO A 50 -19.13 3.66 -14.94
CA PRO A 50 -20.06 3.32 -13.86
C PRO A 50 -20.17 4.42 -12.78
N THR A 51 -19.19 5.32 -12.71
CA THR A 51 -19.15 6.49 -11.81
C THR A 51 -18.62 7.71 -12.55
N THR A 52 -18.96 8.92 -12.09
CA THR A 52 -18.33 10.15 -12.59
C THR A 52 -16.85 10.15 -12.19
N PRO A 53 -15.89 10.11 -13.14
CA PRO A 53 -14.48 10.19 -12.81
C PRO A 53 -14.14 11.55 -12.18
N GLU A 54 -13.14 11.58 -11.31
CA GLU A 54 -12.58 12.85 -10.83
C GLU A 54 -12.05 13.70 -12.00
N GLU A 55 -12.07 15.02 -11.85
CA GLU A 55 -11.59 15.94 -12.88
C GLU A 55 -10.15 15.60 -13.29
N GLY A 56 -9.92 15.38 -14.59
CA GLY A 56 -8.60 15.00 -15.12
C GLY A 56 -8.28 13.50 -15.10
N THR A 57 -9.22 12.63 -14.66
CA THR A 57 -9.02 11.18 -14.60
C THR A 57 -9.83 10.43 -15.68
N TYR A 58 -9.50 9.15 -15.89
CA TYR A 58 -10.16 8.28 -16.89
C TYR A 58 -11.13 7.29 -16.21
N CYS A 59 -12.08 6.73 -16.97
CA CYS A 59 -12.97 5.70 -16.44
C CYS A 59 -12.15 4.52 -15.85
N GLY A 60 -12.34 4.20 -14.57
CA GLY A 60 -11.63 3.11 -13.89
C GLY A 60 -10.36 3.55 -13.14
N PHE A 61 -10.00 4.83 -13.17
CA PHE A 61 -9.06 5.39 -12.21
C PHE A 61 -9.62 5.24 -10.79
N ILE A 62 -8.80 4.73 -9.87
CA ILE A 62 -9.09 4.69 -8.45
C ILE A 62 -8.20 5.76 -7.81
N ASN A 63 -8.82 6.77 -7.18
CA ASN A 63 -8.08 7.68 -6.32
C ASN A 63 -7.78 6.96 -5.00
N PRO A 64 -6.51 6.66 -4.66
CA PRO A 64 -6.18 5.98 -3.41
C PRO A 64 -6.46 6.85 -2.17
N GLU A 65 -6.75 8.15 -2.34
CA GLU A 65 -7.17 9.03 -1.25
C GLU A 65 -8.68 9.04 -1.04
N ASP A 66 -9.47 8.40 -1.92
CA ASP A 66 -10.90 8.24 -1.70
C ASP A 66 -11.15 7.38 -0.46
N PRO A 67 -12.20 7.68 0.32
CA PRO A 67 -12.53 6.89 1.50
C PRO A 67 -12.77 5.43 1.11
N CYS A 68 -12.11 4.52 1.85
CA CYS A 68 -12.12 3.08 1.62
C CYS A 68 -11.70 2.62 0.21
N ALA A 69 -11.04 3.47 -0.59
CA ALA A 69 -10.56 3.06 -1.89
C ALA A 69 -9.40 2.07 -1.79
N PRO A 70 -9.35 1.03 -2.67
CA PRO A 70 -8.24 0.09 -2.73
C PRO A 70 -6.88 0.78 -2.79
N GLN A 71 -5.95 0.34 -1.95
CA GLN A 71 -4.57 0.84 -1.96
C GLN A 71 -3.70 0.04 -2.96
N PRO A 72 -2.68 0.67 -3.56
CA PRO A 72 -1.77 -0.01 -4.46
C PRO A 72 -0.86 -1.02 -3.74
N GLY A 73 -0.42 -2.03 -4.49
CA GLY A 73 0.57 -3.02 -4.04
C GLY A 73 -0.05 -4.35 -3.64
N GLY A 74 0.50 -4.99 -2.61
CA GLY A 74 0.08 -6.29 -2.10
C GLY A 74 0.84 -7.49 -2.66
N GLN A 75 2.05 -7.29 -3.18
CA GLN A 75 2.86 -8.36 -3.77
C GLN A 75 3.52 -9.27 -2.73
N GLY A 76 3.63 -8.82 -1.47
CA GLY A 76 4.11 -9.64 -0.37
C GLY A 76 3.06 -10.63 0.14
N PRO A 77 3.43 -11.53 1.07
CA PRO A 77 2.50 -12.49 1.64
C PRO A 77 1.36 -11.81 2.39
N THR A 78 0.15 -12.35 2.27
CA THR A 78 -0.97 -11.97 3.13
C THR A 78 -0.73 -12.47 4.55
N MET A 79 -0.89 -11.58 5.53
CA MET A 79 -0.72 -11.93 6.94
C MET A 79 -1.96 -12.64 7.46
N VAL A 80 -1.82 -13.89 7.91
CA VAL A 80 -2.93 -14.66 8.50
C VAL A 80 -3.29 -14.10 9.88
N THR A 81 -2.28 -13.85 10.70
CA THR A 81 -2.42 -13.11 11.96
C THR A 81 -2.02 -11.66 11.70
N ASP A 82 -2.97 -10.88 11.21
CA ASP A 82 -2.77 -9.49 10.80
C ASP A 82 -2.76 -8.52 11.98
N THR A 83 -1.69 -8.59 12.77
CA THR A 83 -1.41 -7.65 13.86
C THR A 83 -0.06 -6.98 13.64
N VAL A 84 0.10 -5.78 14.20
CA VAL A 84 1.35 -5.02 14.17
C VAL A 84 2.53 -5.84 14.71
N ASP A 85 2.36 -6.44 15.89
CA ASP A 85 3.41 -7.23 16.54
C ASP A 85 3.81 -8.45 15.71
N THR A 86 2.82 -9.15 15.14
CA THR A 86 3.12 -10.29 14.26
C THR A 86 3.85 -9.86 13.00
N PHE A 87 3.49 -8.72 12.41
CA PHE A 87 4.14 -8.21 11.20
C PHE A 87 5.61 -7.86 11.44
N ILE A 88 5.89 -7.08 12.49
CA ILE A 88 7.25 -6.64 12.86
C ILE A 88 8.13 -7.84 13.20
N ASN A 89 7.57 -8.84 13.90
CA ASN A 89 8.31 -10.01 14.35
C ASN A 89 8.28 -11.18 13.34
N TYR A 90 7.72 -10.99 12.14
CA TYR A 90 7.56 -12.06 11.17
C TYR A 90 8.93 -12.56 10.68
N LYS A 91 9.28 -13.79 11.07
CA LYS A 91 10.61 -14.37 10.83
C LYS A 91 11.01 -14.41 9.35
N PRO A 92 10.11 -14.73 8.39
CA PRO A 92 10.47 -14.67 6.98
C PRO A 92 10.93 -13.28 6.51
N PHE A 93 10.37 -12.18 7.02
CA PHE A 93 10.84 -10.82 6.69
C PHE A 93 12.26 -10.55 7.22
N GLN A 94 12.56 -11.05 8.42
CA GLN A 94 13.91 -10.98 8.99
C GLN A 94 14.90 -11.81 8.16
N SER A 95 14.53 -13.04 7.81
CA SER A 95 15.38 -13.92 7.00
C SER A 95 15.66 -13.35 5.61
N ILE A 96 14.64 -12.85 4.92
CA ILE A 96 14.79 -12.30 3.57
C ILE A 96 15.72 -11.08 3.59
N SER A 97 15.53 -10.15 4.52
CA SER A 97 16.38 -8.95 4.63
C SER A 97 17.81 -9.26 5.09
N LEU A 98 18.03 -10.25 5.95
CA LEU A 98 19.38 -10.66 6.37
C LEU A 98 20.15 -11.42 5.28
N ASN A 99 19.44 -12.13 4.39
CA ASN A 99 20.04 -12.89 3.29
C ASN A 99 20.30 -12.02 2.05
N ASN A 100 19.53 -10.97 1.85
CA ASN A 100 19.71 -10.01 0.76
C ASN A 100 20.43 -8.79 1.33
N THR A 101 21.76 -8.74 1.30
CA THR A 101 22.53 -7.64 1.92
C THR A 101 23.61 -7.04 1.01
N TYR A 102 23.62 -7.41 -0.26
CA TYR A 102 24.65 -7.01 -1.23
C TYR A 102 24.04 -6.37 -2.47
N ALA A 103 24.56 -5.21 -2.84
CA ALA A 103 24.28 -4.49 -4.08
C ALA A 103 25.61 -4.08 -4.73
N PRO A 104 25.92 -4.52 -5.96
CA PRO A 104 27.13 -4.09 -6.66
C PRO A 104 27.22 -2.56 -6.79
N GLY A 105 28.34 -1.97 -6.39
CA GLY A 105 28.55 -0.52 -6.46
C GLY A 105 27.97 0.28 -5.29
N TYR A 106 27.46 -0.40 -4.26
CA TYR A 106 26.92 0.24 -3.06
C TYR A 106 27.56 -0.29 -1.78
N THR A 107 27.63 0.58 -0.77
CA THR A 107 27.92 0.24 0.63
C THR A 107 26.62 0.01 1.38
N THR A 108 26.50 -1.14 2.03
CA THR A 108 25.40 -1.44 2.96
C THR A 108 25.57 -0.63 4.24
N ILE A 109 24.51 0.08 4.64
CA ILE A 109 24.52 1.02 5.79
C ILE A 109 23.92 0.36 7.03
N PHE A 110 22.68 -0.10 6.91
CA PHE A 110 21.99 -0.88 7.92
C PHE A 110 21.21 -2.00 7.26
N LYS A 111 20.84 -2.99 8.07
CA LYS A 111 20.08 -4.16 7.64
C LYS A 111 19.09 -4.58 8.70
N ASN A 112 17.99 -5.16 8.23
CA ASN A 112 16.93 -5.77 9.03
C ASN A 112 16.45 -4.88 10.19
N LEU A 113 16.26 -3.58 9.93
CA LEU A 113 15.63 -2.68 10.88
C LEU A 113 14.10 -2.75 10.78
N THR A 114 13.43 -2.35 11.85
CA THR A 114 11.99 -2.11 11.93
C THR A 114 11.63 -0.64 11.63
N SER A 115 12.58 0.08 11.01
CA SER A 115 12.43 1.46 10.56
C SER A 115 13.08 1.66 9.20
N ALA A 116 12.48 2.55 8.40
CA ALA A 116 12.99 2.97 7.10
C ALA A 116 13.79 4.27 7.21
N ALA A 117 14.58 4.55 6.18
CA ALA A 117 15.24 5.82 6.01
C ALA A 117 14.22 6.94 5.83
N LYS A 118 14.47 8.11 6.43
CA LYS A 118 13.74 9.35 6.21
C LYS A 118 14.73 10.51 6.12
N ASN A 119 14.75 11.17 4.98
CA ASN A 119 15.51 12.40 4.78
C ASN A 119 14.69 13.41 3.96
N PRO A 120 14.01 14.39 4.61
CA PRO A 120 12.97 15.18 3.95
C PRO A 120 13.47 16.04 2.77
N ASN A 121 14.76 16.33 2.69
CA ASN A 121 15.28 17.33 1.75
C ASN A 121 15.72 16.77 0.39
N ASN A 122 15.72 15.44 0.22
CA ASN A 122 16.32 14.80 -0.95
C ASN A 122 15.59 13.51 -1.36
N TYR A 123 14.34 13.35 -0.94
CA TYR A 123 13.52 12.24 -1.40
C TYR A 123 13.27 12.34 -2.91
N ILE A 124 13.52 11.25 -3.64
CA ILE A 124 13.35 11.20 -5.10
C ILE A 124 12.04 10.51 -5.47
N GLY A 125 11.72 9.39 -4.82
CA GLY A 125 10.54 8.61 -5.15
C GLY A 125 10.49 7.25 -4.47
N LEU A 126 9.37 6.57 -4.65
CA LEU A 126 9.07 5.25 -4.11
C LEU A 126 8.58 4.33 -5.22
N TYR A 127 9.07 3.10 -5.21
CA TYR A 127 8.64 2.04 -6.11
C TYR A 127 8.15 0.84 -5.30
N TYR A 128 7.06 0.24 -5.75
CA TYR A 128 6.63 -1.08 -5.31
C TYR A 128 7.36 -2.14 -6.13
N LEU A 129 7.88 -3.16 -5.46
CA LEU A 129 8.55 -4.29 -6.08
C LEU A 129 7.69 -5.55 -5.93
N ASP A 130 7.81 -6.46 -6.89
CA ASP A 130 7.11 -7.75 -6.83
C ASP A 130 7.72 -8.68 -5.77
N THR A 131 9.01 -8.53 -5.49
CA THR A 131 9.74 -9.28 -4.46
C THR A 131 10.69 -8.37 -3.72
N TYR A 132 11.25 -8.86 -2.61
CA TYR A 132 12.35 -8.17 -1.92
C TYR A 132 13.65 -8.34 -2.72
N ASP A 133 13.81 -7.54 -3.77
CA ASP A 133 14.96 -7.59 -4.68
C ASP A 133 15.78 -6.31 -4.60
N ILE A 134 16.96 -6.43 -4.00
CA ILE A 134 17.93 -5.34 -3.87
C ILE A 134 18.45 -4.89 -5.23
N SER A 135 18.68 -5.82 -6.16
CA SER A 135 19.21 -5.50 -7.48
C SER A 135 18.18 -4.73 -8.31
N ALA A 136 16.89 -5.08 -8.19
CA ALA A 136 15.81 -4.30 -8.79
C ALA A 136 15.73 -2.88 -8.21
N CYS A 137 15.86 -2.71 -6.89
CA CYS A 137 15.87 -1.38 -6.27
C CYS A 137 17.11 -0.56 -6.65
N ALA A 138 18.28 -1.19 -6.70
CA ALA A 138 19.52 -0.57 -7.16
C ALA A 138 19.41 -0.12 -8.62
N ALA A 139 18.78 -0.91 -9.50
CA ALA A 139 18.53 -0.53 -10.88
C ALA A 139 17.71 0.75 -10.98
N LYS A 140 16.64 0.89 -10.19
CA LYS A 140 15.86 2.14 -10.10
C LYS A 140 16.70 3.34 -9.67
N CYS A 141 17.61 3.17 -8.72
CA CYS A 141 18.54 4.23 -8.32
C CYS A 141 19.62 4.52 -9.38
N ASN A 142 19.99 3.55 -10.21
CA ASN A 142 20.97 3.75 -11.28
C ASN A 142 20.37 4.45 -12.49
N GLU A 143 19.07 4.30 -12.75
CA GLU A 143 18.32 5.03 -13.79
C GLU A 143 18.23 6.53 -13.51
N VAL A 144 18.25 6.93 -12.23
CA VAL A 144 18.15 8.33 -11.81
C VAL A 144 19.54 8.89 -11.51
N SER A 145 20.01 9.82 -12.34
CA SER A 145 21.35 10.42 -12.23
C SER A 145 21.63 11.10 -10.88
N THR A 146 20.59 11.64 -10.23
CA THR A 146 20.68 12.28 -8.92
C THR A 146 20.51 11.32 -7.75
N CYS A 147 20.20 10.04 -7.98
CA CYS A 147 20.03 9.08 -6.88
C CYS A 147 21.38 8.59 -6.37
N ASN A 148 21.62 8.78 -5.08
CA ASN A 148 22.88 8.44 -4.42
C ASN A 148 22.72 7.34 -3.37
N SER A 149 21.49 7.06 -2.97
CA SER A 149 21.20 5.95 -2.07
C SER A 149 19.77 5.44 -2.22
N PHE A 150 19.53 4.22 -1.73
CA PHE A 150 18.21 3.64 -1.67
C PHE A 150 18.00 2.86 -0.37
N ASN A 151 16.74 2.76 0.04
CA ASN A 151 16.30 1.90 1.13
C ASN A 151 15.21 0.97 0.61
N ILE A 152 15.42 -0.33 0.76
CA ILE A 152 14.43 -1.36 0.51
C ILE A 152 13.88 -1.87 1.85
N TYR A 153 12.56 -1.95 1.98
CA TYR A 153 11.91 -2.34 3.22
C TYR A 153 10.54 -2.98 2.96
N ILE A 154 10.02 -3.65 3.98
CA ILE A 154 8.73 -4.32 3.95
C ILE A 154 7.78 -3.48 4.79
N GLU A 155 6.67 -3.02 4.21
CA GLU A 155 5.70 -2.16 4.91
C GLU A 155 4.35 -2.84 5.01
N ARG A 156 3.74 -2.73 6.19
CA ARG A 156 2.35 -3.10 6.44
C ARG A 156 1.49 -1.91 6.02
N ASP A 157 0.88 -1.99 4.86
CA ASP A 157 -0.03 -0.96 4.35
C ASP A 157 -1.49 -1.37 4.55
N PRO A 158 -2.45 -0.45 4.67
CA PRO A 158 -3.85 -0.81 4.67
C PRO A 158 -4.29 -1.26 3.27
N SER A 159 -5.19 -2.24 3.17
CA SER A 159 -5.74 -2.70 1.88
C SER A 159 -6.67 -1.70 1.20
N VAL A 160 -7.25 -0.80 1.99
CA VAL A 160 -8.08 0.32 1.53
C VAL A 160 -7.73 1.57 2.32
N ASN A 161 -8.00 2.76 1.80
CA ASN A 161 -7.72 4.01 2.51
C ASN A 161 -8.54 4.11 3.81
N PRO A 162 -7.92 4.10 5.01
CA PRO A 162 -8.68 4.07 6.25
C PRO A 162 -9.47 5.36 6.49
N THR A 163 -10.75 5.23 6.88
CA THR A 163 -11.64 6.38 7.18
C THR A 163 -12.65 6.03 8.29
N LYS A 164 -13.14 7.07 8.99
CA LYS A 164 -14.08 7.00 10.11
C LYS A 164 -15.38 7.77 9.83
N ASN A 165 -15.90 7.71 8.62
CA ASN A 165 -16.98 8.57 8.12
C ASN A 165 -16.64 10.07 8.25
N ASP A 166 -15.37 10.41 8.11
CA ASP A 166 -14.82 11.75 8.26
C ASP A 166 -14.58 12.48 6.94
N SER A 167 -14.84 11.80 5.81
CA SER A 167 -14.75 12.38 4.48
C SER A 167 -16.12 12.63 3.85
N ILE A 168 -16.20 13.73 3.10
CA ILE A 168 -17.36 14.11 2.27
C ILE A 168 -17.09 13.88 0.78
N ALA A 169 -15.92 13.35 0.42
CA ALA A 169 -15.59 13.05 -0.97
C ALA A 169 -16.55 11.97 -1.52
N PRO A 170 -17.11 12.14 -2.73
CA PRO A 170 -17.92 11.10 -3.35
C PRO A 170 -17.09 9.83 -3.57
N THR A 171 -17.53 8.69 -3.02
CA THR A 171 -16.85 7.40 -3.21
C THR A 171 -17.87 6.27 -3.35
N VAL A 172 -17.48 5.22 -4.07
CA VAL A 172 -18.25 3.97 -4.18
C VAL A 172 -17.78 2.87 -3.23
N TRP A 173 -16.67 3.10 -2.52
CA TRP A 173 -16.03 2.08 -1.69
C TRP A 173 -16.54 2.06 -0.24
N GLY A 174 -17.32 3.07 0.14
CA GLY A 174 -17.86 3.24 1.49
C GLY A 174 -17.08 4.28 2.30
N TYR A 175 -17.63 4.64 3.45
CA TYR A 175 -17.12 5.70 4.31
C TYR A 175 -16.60 5.19 5.67
N TRP A 176 -16.74 3.90 5.96
CA TRP A 176 -16.36 3.31 7.23
C TRP A 176 -15.42 2.11 7.06
N CYS A 177 -14.13 2.36 7.23
CA CYS A 177 -13.08 1.34 7.26
C CYS A 177 -11.91 1.81 8.13
N PRO A 178 -12.11 1.95 9.46
CA PRO A 178 -11.10 2.56 10.34
C PRO A 178 -9.81 1.74 10.47
N ASN A 179 -9.92 0.41 10.41
CA ASN A 179 -8.80 -0.53 10.51
C ASN A 179 -9.01 -1.70 9.52
N PRO A 180 -8.76 -1.49 8.22
CA PRO A 180 -8.91 -2.54 7.21
C PRO A 180 -7.83 -3.62 7.35
N SER A 181 -7.99 -4.74 6.64
CA SER A 181 -6.92 -5.75 6.53
C SER A 181 -5.67 -5.15 5.89
N SER A 182 -4.50 -5.68 6.21
CA SER A 182 -3.23 -5.21 5.65
C SER A 182 -2.88 -5.82 4.29
N LEU A 183 -2.05 -5.10 3.56
CA LEU A 183 -1.23 -5.54 2.46
C LEU A 183 0.23 -5.55 2.92
N THR A 184 1.00 -6.50 2.40
CA THR A 184 2.45 -6.51 2.55
C THR A 184 3.07 -5.95 1.29
N ASN A 185 3.86 -4.88 1.44
CA ASN A 185 4.51 -4.20 0.32
C ASN A 185 6.03 -4.25 0.42
N TYR A 186 6.69 -4.63 -0.68
CA TYR A 186 8.13 -4.44 -0.85
C TYR A 186 8.37 -3.06 -1.46
N LYS A 187 8.91 -2.15 -0.65
CA LYS A 187 9.08 -0.74 -0.99
C LYS A 187 10.54 -0.42 -1.25
N CYS A 188 10.80 0.31 -2.32
CA CYS A 188 12.10 0.83 -2.71
C CYS A 188 12.06 2.36 -2.74
N ALA A 189 12.60 3.00 -1.71
CA ALA A 189 12.70 4.45 -1.60
C ALA A 189 14.07 4.95 -2.08
N LEU A 190 14.07 5.96 -2.95
CA LEU A 190 15.26 6.56 -3.54
C LEU A 190 15.56 7.93 -2.91
N TRP A 191 16.84 8.22 -2.72
CA TRP A 191 17.30 9.48 -2.12
C TRP A 191 18.47 10.10 -2.88
N GLY A 192 18.50 11.43 -2.87
CA GLY A 192 19.49 12.26 -3.55
C GLY A 192 20.81 12.45 -2.80
N ASP A 193 20.87 12.16 -1.50
CA ASP A 193 22.14 12.08 -0.75
C ASP A 193 22.36 10.66 -0.21
N GLY A 194 23.50 10.45 0.45
CA GLY A 194 23.72 9.27 1.26
C GLY A 194 22.77 9.23 2.46
N ILE A 195 22.11 8.09 2.66
CA ILE A 195 21.43 7.75 3.92
C ILE A 195 22.41 7.13 4.90
N TYR A 196 22.20 7.41 6.19
CA TYR A 196 23.01 6.87 7.27
C TYR A 196 22.10 6.13 8.25
N ASN A 197 22.70 5.42 9.20
CA ASN A 197 21.99 4.84 10.33
C ASN A 197 21.07 5.84 11.06
N SER A 198 21.50 7.09 11.24
CA SER A 198 20.66 8.16 11.82
C SER A 198 19.47 8.56 10.96
N SER A 199 19.43 8.15 9.69
CA SER A 199 18.28 8.33 8.82
C SER A 199 17.17 7.31 9.10
N ALA A 200 17.43 6.20 9.81
CA ALA A 200 16.48 5.12 10.06
C ALA A 200 15.43 5.47 11.14
N ILE A 201 14.69 6.56 10.93
CA ILE A 201 13.74 7.15 11.88
C ILE A 201 12.28 7.10 11.39
N ASN A 202 12.02 6.52 10.22
CA ASN A 202 10.64 6.25 9.80
C ASN A 202 10.18 4.94 10.44
N HIS A 203 9.34 5.03 11.46
CA HIS A 203 8.76 3.86 12.13
C HIS A 203 7.35 3.52 11.60
N GLY A 204 6.90 4.20 10.55
CA GLY A 204 5.52 4.17 10.08
C GLY A 204 4.65 5.22 10.78
N GLN A 205 3.34 5.08 10.66
CA GLN A 205 2.36 6.05 11.12
C GLN A 205 0.98 5.42 11.31
N HIS A 206 0.13 6.07 12.10
CA HIS A 206 -1.30 5.74 12.12
C HIS A 206 -2.02 6.39 10.92
N ARG A 207 -2.87 5.62 10.26
CA ARG A 207 -3.88 6.07 9.28
C ARG A 207 -5.25 5.64 9.81
N GLY A 208 -5.98 6.55 10.45
CA GLY A 208 -7.18 6.17 11.21
C GLY A 208 -6.80 5.28 12.41
N ASP A 209 -7.42 4.11 12.53
CA ASP A 209 -7.06 3.08 13.53
C ASP A 209 -6.03 2.07 13.00
N PHE A 210 -5.71 2.12 11.71
CA PHE A 210 -4.69 1.27 11.11
C PHE A 210 -3.30 1.79 11.45
N GLU A 211 -2.40 0.90 11.86
CA GLU A 211 -1.00 1.23 12.10
C GLU A 211 -0.13 0.68 10.95
N VAL A 212 0.48 1.59 10.21
CA VAL A 212 1.51 1.31 9.23
C VAL A 212 2.81 1.07 9.98
N VAL A 213 3.46 -0.06 9.72
CA VAL A 213 4.73 -0.43 10.35
C VAL A 213 5.70 -1.02 9.35
N ILE A 214 6.98 -0.96 9.69
CA ILE A 214 8.08 -1.37 8.81
C ILE A 214 8.82 -2.57 9.40
N ALA A 215 9.23 -3.49 8.53
CA ALA A 215 10.07 -4.64 8.86
C ALA A 215 11.12 -4.87 7.77
N GLY A 216 12.18 -5.60 8.10
CA GLY A 216 13.18 -6.07 7.12
C GLY A 216 13.81 -4.93 6.30
N SER A 217 14.13 -3.79 6.91
CA SER A 217 14.63 -2.61 6.22
C SER A 217 16.15 -2.63 6.04
N ASN A 218 16.60 -2.50 4.79
CA ASN A 218 18.01 -2.45 4.40
C ASN A 218 18.31 -1.17 3.59
N ALA A 219 19.45 -0.53 3.87
CA ALA A 219 19.87 0.70 3.22
C ALA A 219 21.24 0.58 2.55
N PHE A 220 21.36 1.24 1.40
CA PHE A 220 22.52 1.16 0.52
C PHE A 220 22.87 2.53 -0.03
N VAL A 221 24.15 2.90 -0.01
CA VAL A 221 24.66 4.17 -0.56
C VAL A 221 25.68 3.89 -1.65
N LYS A 222 25.59 4.59 -2.79
CA LYS A 222 26.54 4.42 -3.90
C LYS A 222 27.98 4.64 -3.42
N ASN A 223 28.90 3.82 -3.92
CA ASN A 223 30.33 3.99 -3.67
C ASN A 223 30.76 5.37 -4.19
N GLY A 224 31.37 6.19 -3.33
CA GLY A 224 31.72 7.59 -3.61
C GLY A 224 30.79 8.63 -2.99
N PHE A 225 29.56 8.24 -2.62
CA PHE A 225 28.64 9.08 -1.82
C PHE A 225 28.59 8.66 -0.36
N PHE A 226 29.23 7.56 -0.01
CA PHE A 226 29.41 7.11 1.36
C PHE A 226 30.58 7.84 2.04
N ASN A 227 30.27 8.68 3.03
CA ASN A 227 31.28 9.33 3.87
C ASN A 227 31.60 8.46 5.10
N SER A 228 32.75 7.77 5.06
CA SER A 228 33.20 6.90 6.15
C SER A 228 33.50 7.65 7.45
N THR A 229 33.90 8.93 7.37
CA THR A 229 34.19 9.75 8.56
C THR A 229 32.91 10.04 9.35
N ILE A 230 31.79 10.35 8.67
CA ILE A 230 30.47 10.53 9.30
C ILE A 230 29.97 9.23 9.93
N TYR A 231 30.22 8.09 9.27
CA TYR A 231 29.89 6.77 9.82
C TYR A 231 30.71 6.48 11.09
N SER A 232 32.02 6.73 11.06
CA SER A 232 32.94 6.45 12.17
C SER A 232 32.78 7.35 13.39
N SER A 233 32.22 8.56 13.24
CA SER A 233 32.03 9.51 14.35
C SER A 233 30.81 9.20 15.22
N GLY A 234 30.08 8.12 14.94
CA GLY A 234 28.87 7.76 15.69
C GLY A 234 27.70 8.74 15.49
N SER A 235 27.83 9.75 14.63
CA SER A 235 26.68 10.59 14.25
C SER A 235 25.64 9.83 13.40
N GLY A 236 26.02 8.64 12.91
CA GLY A 236 25.14 7.61 12.38
C GLY A 236 25.20 6.31 13.18
N VAL A 237 24.84 6.29 14.46
CA VAL A 237 24.44 5.03 15.14
C VAL A 237 22.92 4.92 15.15
N VAL A 238 22.40 3.75 14.74
CA VAL A 238 21.00 3.39 14.99
C VAL A 238 20.90 2.96 16.45
N PRO A 239 19.89 3.38 17.21
CA PRO A 239 19.53 2.71 18.45
C PRO A 239 19.21 1.24 18.14
N THR A 240 19.90 0.30 18.78
CA THR A 240 19.60 -1.15 18.70
C THR A 240 18.23 -1.54 19.29
N MET A 241 17.44 -0.57 19.76
CA MET A 241 16.10 -0.81 20.28
C MET A 241 15.16 -1.14 19.11
N GLY A 242 14.72 -2.40 19.06
CA GLY A 242 13.77 -2.89 18.06
C GLY A 242 14.32 -3.98 17.14
N MET A 243 15.60 -4.37 17.24
CA MET A 243 16.08 -5.58 16.58
C MET A 243 15.57 -6.81 17.32
N PRO A 244 14.66 -7.64 16.75
CA PRO A 244 14.42 -8.96 17.30
C PRO A 244 15.73 -9.75 17.24
N SER A 245 16.18 -10.23 18.40
CA SER A 245 17.39 -11.06 18.50
C SER A 245 17.27 -12.26 17.54
N PRO A 246 18.29 -12.53 16.70
CA PRO A 246 18.24 -13.66 15.79
C PRO A 246 18.39 -14.96 16.58
N SER A 247 17.27 -15.56 16.98
CA SER A 247 17.24 -17.00 17.27
C SER A 247 17.37 -17.73 15.95
N ALA A 248 18.53 -18.38 15.75
CA ALA A 248 18.90 -19.35 14.72
C ALA A 248 18.32 -19.10 13.31
N VAL A 249 19.21 -18.82 12.35
CA VAL A 249 18.90 -18.85 10.91
C VAL A 249 18.32 -20.22 10.55
N VAL A 250 17.01 -20.34 10.44
CA VAL A 250 16.39 -21.49 9.80
C VAL A 250 16.53 -21.26 8.30
N ALA A 251 17.32 -22.10 7.63
CA ALA A 251 17.39 -22.11 6.18
C ALA A 251 15.99 -22.37 5.62
N TYR A 252 15.44 -21.40 4.89
CA TYR A 252 14.16 -21.58 4.22
C TYR A 252 14.37 -22.50 3.01
N THR A 253 14.04 -23.78 3.16
CA THR A 253 13.77 -24.68 2.02
C THR A 253 12.30 -24.53 1.66
N GLY A 254 11.94 -23.40 1.05
CA GLY A 254 10.64 -23.25 0.43
C GLY A 254 10.53 -24.18 -0.76
N ALA A 255 9.92 -25.34 -0.55
CA ALA A 255 9.32 -26.08 -1.64
C ALA A 255 8.29 -25.16 -2.29
N ALA A 256 8.53 -24.78 -3.54
CA ALA A 256 7.46 -24.31 -4.40
C ALA A 256 6.36 -25.36 -4.36
N SER A 257 5.18 -25.00 -3.85
CA SER A 257 3.99 -25.81 -3.95
C SER A 257 3.85 -26.21 -5.42
N GLY A 258 4.02 -27.50 -5.69
CA GLY A 258 3.94 -28.06 -7.03
C GLY A 258 2.59 -27.73 -7.64
N VAL A 259 2.58 -26.77 -8.56
CA VAL A 259 1.55 -26.71 -9.59
C VAL A 259 1.66 -28.03 -10.32
N SER A 260 0.65 -28.89 -10.20
CA SER A 260 0.52 -30.06 -11.05
C SER A 260 0.40 -29.56 -12.49
N THR A 261 1.50 -29.54 -13.21
CA THR A 261 1.50 -29.38 -14.66
C THR A 261 0.91 -30.67 -15.22
N GLY A 262 -0.38 -30.61 -15.52
CA GLY A 262 -1.04 -31.61 -16.36
C GLY A 262 -0.25 -31.74 -17.65
N LEU A 263 0.29 -32.95 -17.86
CA LEU A 263 0.68 -33.57 -19.12
C LEU A 263 0.62 -32.66 -20.36
N SER A 264 1.77 -32.09 -20.74
CA SER A 264 2.00 -31.74 -22.14
C SER A 264 2.23 -33.03 -22.93
N VAL A 265 1.20 -33.45 -23.66
CA VAL A 265 1.36 -34.25 -24.87
C VAL A 265 2.30 -33.46 -25.79
N TRP A 266 3.21 -34.13 -26.49
CA TRP A 266 4.32 -33.62 -27.33
C TRP A 266 5.72 -33.83 -26.73
N GLY A 267 6.08 -35.10 -26.56
CA GLY A 267 7.44 -35.53 -26.20
C GLY A 267 7.81 -36.90 -26.76
N GLY A 268 7.19 -37.32 -27.87
CA GLY A 268 7.42 -38.63 -28.49
C GLY A 268 7.75 -38.52 -29.98
N CYS A 269 8.93 -38.00 -30.33
CA CYS A 269 9.44 -38.09 -31.70
C CYS A 269 10.98 -37.93 -31.84
N ALA A 270 11.76 -38.30 -30.82
CA ALA A 270 13.22 -38.15 -30.86
C ALA A 270 14.02 -39.42 -30.50
N VAL A 271 13.39 -40.60 -30.58
CA VAL A 271 14.09 -41.89 -30.34
C VAL A 271 13.68 -42.94 -31.38
N VAL A 272 13.74 -42.63 -32.67
CA VAL A 272 13.73 -43.65 -33.76
C VAL A 272 14.58 -43.21 -34.96
N LEU A 273 15.72 -42.57 -34.74
CA LEU A 273 16.65 -42.24 -35.84
C LEU A 273 18.12 -42.55 -35.48
N ALA A 274 18.35 -43.75 -34.93
CA ALA A 274 19.70 -44.27 -34.69
C ALA A 274 19.84 -45.80 -34.89
N MET A 275 18.93 -46.44 -35.64
CA MET A 275 19.06 -47.87 -36.01
C MET A 275 18.54 -48.16 -37.43
N LEU A 276 19.08 -47.47 -38.44
CA LEU A 276 18.98 -47.88 -39.85
C LEU A 276 20.16 -47.30 -40.64
N MET A 277 21.37 -47.66 -40.20
CA MET A 277 22.59 -47.68 -41.02
C MET A 277 23.47 -48.84 -40.53
N ALA A 278 22.98 -50.06 -40.72
CA ALA A 278 23.77 -51.28 -40.78
C ALA A 278 22.85 -52.38 -41.37
N LEU A 279 23.16 -52.77 -42.61
CA LEU A 279 22.46 -53.72 -43.51
C LEU A 279 21.31 -53.13 -44.32
#